data_AF-A0A957ESG2-F1
#
_entry.id   AF-A0A957ESG2-F1
#
_cell.length_a   1.000
_cell.length_b   1.000
_cell.length_c   1.000
_cell.angle_alpha   90.00
_cell.angle_beta   90.00
_cell.angle_gamma   90.00
#
_symmetry.space_group_name_H-M   'P 1'
#
loop_
_entity.id
_entity.type
_entity.pdbx_description
1 polymer ?
#
loop_
_entity_poly.entity_id
_entity_poly.type
_entity_poly.pdbx_seq_one_letter_code
_entity_poly.pdbx_strand_id
1 'polypeptide(L)'
;MVLKDLLDQWTSDKLKTFVYLLGGTSSINRKDDRRTYICIKLLKPETLRQIWQQLDPIAQRAVSVAYHNDGLFDASAFVAQYGELPPRPQKDKWHSYHREPILFDLFVIDGQIPEDLRPLLTNLVLPAERFQLTGIERLPATVFQWNHNWEIIRADTELIGRTDLLTYLQMVDQGELKWSATKNDLTAASIRKVLNNLLSGDFHPEQDKVTGRTVIRPFGLDVFTQDSGLVTRTGKLTGAGRQYLQTQDADLFLEAFEKWSTQGKFDELTRITGLNGLSAKGTRLTSPASRREKVIEALSWCPTHTWISIFDFYRAVLIWQFDFAVEATEWSNLYAGSYKEYGYMDATDYWRIVKGLSINAIIMEYLATIGAVDIAYVSDDVSFADVGGHYTDAALSLHDGLLYFRINNWGAFLLGQADSYVPTVPPTKDLFTIDEARQVRLLDNLLPNERLLLELITEPVNETTYQLDVVKLLTAVEQGQNLDYLTDFLSSNVQGQLPVSVAQWLAQLGQNLGAVKVGETAVLIQIKDPALLDLLQQDSQLAKLCEPHNSKTVLVLSKRLTRFRSRLKELGYLLA
;
A
#
# COMPACT_ATOMS: atom_id res chain seq x y z
N MET A 1 -5.08 10.52 47.01
CA MET A 1 -4.63 10.18 48.38
C MET A 1 -3.34 10.92 48.69
N VAL A 2 -3.11 11.29 49.96
CA VAL A 2 -1.85 11.90 50.39
C VAL A 2 -0.75 10.85 50.58
N LEU A 3 0.51 11.27 50.49
CA LEU A 3 1.68 10.39 50.48
C LEU A 3 1.72 9.47 51.71
N LYS A 4 1.39 9.99 52.89
CA LYS A 4 1.43 9.22 54.14
C LYS A 4 0.49 8.01 54.12
N ASP A 5 -0.70 8.16 53.55
CA ASP A 5 -1.73 7.11 53.48
C ASP A 5 -1.32 6.03 52.48
N LEU A 6 -0.75 6.42 51.34
CA LEU A 6 -0.21 5.51 50.33
C LEU A 6 0.95 4.68 50.90
N LEU A 7 1.85 5.30 51.67
CA LEU A 7 2.96 4.60 52.33
C LEU A 7 2.52 3.67 53.47
N ASP A 8 1.32 3.86 54.05
CA ASP A 8 0.82 2.95 55.09
C ASP A 8 0.53 1.54 54.56
N GLN A 9 0.13 1.45 53.29
CA GLN A 9 -0.17 0.19 52.62
C GLN A 9 1.10 -0.64 52.34
N TRP A 10 2.28 -0.02 52.39
CA TRP A 10 3.55 -0.70 52.14
C TRP A 10 4.05 -1.47 53.36
N THR A 11 4.75 -2.58 53.12
CA THR A 11 5.40 -3.34 54.18
C THR A 11 6.59 -2.58 54.77
N SER A 12 6.93 -2.90 56.03
CA SER A 12 8.09 -2.28 56.69
C SER A 12 9.39 -2.52 55.90
N ASP A 13 9.53 -3.67 55.26
CA ASP A 13 10.70 -4.00 54.44
C ASP A 13 10.76 -3.19 53.14
N LYS A 14 9.63 -2.99 52.45
CA LYS A 14 9.57 -2.11 51.28
C LYS A 14 9.98 -0.67 51.64
N LEU A 15 9.47 -0.15 52.75
CA LEU A 15 9.82 1.19 53.26
C LEU A 15 11.32 1.29 53.63
N LYS A 16 11.91 0.21 54.18
CA LYS A 16 13.34 0.16 54.50
C LYS A 16 14.20 0.43 53.26
N THR A 17 13.85 -0.17 52.13
CA THR A 17 14.58 0.00 50.87
C THR A 17 14.57 1.45 50.40
N PHE A 18 13.42 2.11 50.45
CA PHE A 18 13.33 3.54 50.09
C PHE A 18 14.05 4.47 51.06
N VAL A 19 14.06 4.14 52.37
CA VAL A 19 14.88 4.89 53.33
C VAL A 19 16.36 4.86 52.95
N TYR A 20 16.89 3.70 52.53
CA TYR A 20 18.27 3.61 52.05
C TYR A 20 18.51 4.35 50.73
N LEU A 21 17.59 4.25 49.77
CA LEU A 21 17.68 5.01 48.51
C LEU A 21 17.73 6.53 48.75
N LEU A 22 17.06 7.01 49.80
CA LEU A 22 17.08 8.39 50.26
C LEU A 22 18.25 8.72 51.21
N GLY A 23 19.26 7.85 51.31
CA GLY A 23 20.46 8.04 52.13
C GLY A 23 20.25 7.93 53.65
N GLY A 24 19.16 7.28 54.08
CA GLY A 24 18.84 7.05 55.49
C GLY A 24 19.66 5.93 56.12
N THR A 25 19.77 5.94 57.45
CA THR A 25 20.58 4.98 58.23
C THR A 25 19.77 3.76 58.65
N SER A 26 20.47 2.66 58.96
CA SER A 26 19.88 1.42 59.49
C SER A 26 19.22 1.57 60.87
N SER A 27 19.46 2.68 61.57
CA SER A 27 18.85 3.00 62.86
C SER A 27 17.35 3.32 62.78
N ILE A 28 16.80 3.62 61.59
CA ILE A 28 15.37 3.85 61.38
C ILE A 28 14.65 2.49 61.22
N ASN A 29 14.22 1.90 62.33
CA ASN A 29 13.74 0.53 62.39
C ASN A 29 12.22 0.38 62.49
N ARG A 30 11.49 1.32 63.11
CA ARG A 30 10.03 1.28 63.22
C ARG A 30 9.38 1.69 61.89
N LYS A 31 8.28 1.01 61.52
CA LYS A 31 7.52 1.30 60.29
C LYS A 31 7.12 2.78 60.21
N ASP A 32 6.63 3.33 61.32
CA ASP A 32 6.18 4.72 61.42
C ASP A 32 7.31 5.73 61.23
N ASP A 33 8.48 5.45 61.79
CA ASP A 33 9.67 6.30 61.64
C ASP A 33 10.17 6.28 60.18
N ARG A 34 10.13 5.12 59.51
CA ARG A 34 10.47 5.00 58.07
C ARG A 34 9.53 5.82 57.19
N ARG A 35 8.22 5.73 57.42
CA ARG A 35 7.22 6.54 56.70
C ARG A 35 7.43 8.04 56.92
N THR A 36 7.63 8.42 58.18
CA THR A 36 7.87 9.81 58.57
C THR A 36 9.14 10.36 57.91
N TYR A 37 10.21 9.57 57.87
CA TYR A 37 11.45 9.93 57.18
C TYR A 37 11.22 10.19 55.68
N ILE A 38 10.51 9.29 54.98
CA ILE A 38 10.20 9.44 53.55
C ILE A 38 9.35 10.70 53.31
N CYS A 39 8.29 10.91 54.11
CA CYS A 39 7.45 12.10 54.01
C CYS A 39 8.24 13.40 54.22
N ILE A 40 9.11 13.46 55.23
CA ILE A 40 9.97 14.62 55.50
C ILE A 40 10.88 14.93 54.31
N LYS A 41 11.39 13.89 53.63
CA LYS A 41 12.28 14.04 52.49
C LYS A 41 11.56 14.52 51.22
N LEU A 42 10.35 14.03 50.95
CA LEU A 42 9.59 14.35 49.74
C LEU A 42 8.74 15.62 49.87
N LEU A 43 8.24 15.96 51.07
CA LEU A 43 7.34 17.12 51.26
C LEU A 43 8.08 18.42 51.63
N LYS A 44 9.41 18.41 51.68
CA LYS A 44 10.24 19.60 51.87
C LYS A 44 10.86 20.04 50.53
N PRO A 45 10.64 21.28 50.06
CA PRO A 45 11.10 21.74 48.75
C PRO A 45 12.60 21.53 48.47
N GLU A 46 13.46 21.75 49.48
CA GLU A 46 14.91 21.67 49.34
C GLU A 46 15.38 20.23 49.11
N THR A 47 14.88 19.30 49.92
CA THR A 47 15.23 17.88 49.79
C THR A 47 14.53 17.25 48.58
N LEU A 48 13.31 17.67 48.25
CA LEU A 48 12.60 17.23 47.05
C LEU A 48 13.39 17.58 45.78
N ARG A 49 13.93 18.80 45.70
CA ARG A 49 14.78 19.22 44.56
C ARG A 49 16.05 18.37 44.44
N GLN A 50 16.68 18.02 45.56
CA GLN A 50 17.86 17.14 45.55
C GLN A 50 17.52 15.72 45.07
N ILE A 51 16.39 15.17 45.52
CA ILE A 51 15.91 13.84 45.09
C ILE A 51 15.54 13.87 43.60
N TRP A 52 14.89 14.94 43.14
CA TRP A 52 14.57 15.14 41.73
C TRP A 52 15.81 15.12 40.84
N GLN A 53 16.89 15.78 41.25
CA GLN A 53 18.17 15.79 40.53
C GLN A 53 18.86 14.42 40.49
N GLN A 54 18.49 13.50 41.38
CA GLN A 54 18.99 12.12 41.38
C GLN A 54 18.15 11.16 40.52
N LEU A 55 16.97 11.59 40.06
CA LEU A 55 16.20 10.82 39.10
C LEU A 55 16.96 10.75 37.77
N ASP A 56 16.95 9.56 37.17
CA ASP A 56 17.37 9.38 35.79
C ASP A 56 16.55 10.28 34.84
N PRO A 57 17.11 10.81 33.73
CA PRO A 57 16.39 11.68 32.81
C PRO A 57 15.03 11.14 32.35
N ILE A 58 14.90 9.81 32.13
CA ILE A 58 13.62 9.24 31.73
C ILE A 58 12.64 9.12 32.90
N ALA A 59 13.14 8.98 34.13
CA ALA A 59 12.31 9.05 35.35
C ALA A 59 11.79 10.47 35.60
N GLN A 60 12.60 11.51 35.35
CA GLN A 60 12.13 12.92 35.41
C GLN A 60 11.02 13.18 34.41
N ARG A 61 11.15 12.67 33.17
CA ARG A 61 10.09 12.72 32.15
C ARG A 61 8.84 11.99 32.61
N ALA A 62 8.96 10.78 33.15
CA ALA A 62 7.82 9.99 33.61
C ALA A 62 7.00 10.70 34.70
N VAL A 63 7.67 11.31 35.69
CA VAL A 63 6.99 12.12 36.72
C VAL A 63 6.36 13.38 36.10
N SER A 64 7.03 14.02 35.14
CA SER A 64 6.49 15.22 34.46
C SER A 64 5.24 14.88 33.65
N VAL A 65 5.23 13.76 32.92
CA VAL A 65 4.07 13.27 32.17
C VAL A 65 2.90 13.00 33.11
N ALA A 66 3.16 12.28 34.22
CA ALA A 66 2.13 12.03 35.22
C ALA A 66 1.58 13.34 35.80
N TYR A 67 2.44 14.33 36.07
CA TYR A 67 2.03 15.64 36.57
C TYR A 67 1.12 16.38 35.59
N HIS A 68 1.47 16.41 34.30
CA HIS A 68 0.67 17.06 33.25
C HIS A 68 -0.62 16.31 32.91
N ASN A 69 -0.70 15.03 33.29
CA ASN A 69 -1.90 14.20 33.17
C ASN A 69 -2.66 14.12 34.51
N ASP A 70 -2.87 15.26 35.15
CA ASP A 70 -3.60 15.41 36.43
C ASP A 70 -3.06 14.58 37.61
N GLY A 71 -1.82 14.09 37.53
CA GLY A 71 -1.19 13.22 38.51
C GLY A 71 -1.28 11.73 38.16
N LEU A 72 -1.87 11.35 37.04
CA LEU A 72 -2.02 9.95 36.61
C LEU A 72 -0.89 9.54 35.65
N PHE A 73 -0.19 8.47 35.98
CA PHE A 73 0.83 7.89 35.12
C PHE A 73 0.27 6.72 34.31
N ASP A 74 0.11 6.94 33.01
CA ASP A 74 -0.16 5.86 32.05
C ASP A 74 1.18 5.31 31.51
N ALA A 75 1.56 4.13 31.99
CA ALA A 75 2.81 3.48 31.59
C ALA A 75 2.83 3.14 30.09
N SER A 76 1.70 2.75 29.51
CA SER A 76 1.60 2.39 28.09
C SER A 76 1.77 3.62 27.21
N ALA A 77 1.09 4.72 27.54
CA ALA A 77 1.24 6.00 26.84
C ALA A 77 2.67 6.55 26.99
N PHE A 78 3.28 6.39 28.17
CA PHE A 78 4.67 6.82 28.40
C PHE A 78 5.67 6.04 27.55
N VAL A 79 5.56 4.71 27.52
CA VAL A 79 6.41 3.86 26.66
C VAL A 79 6.16 4.18 25.19
N ALA A 80 4.92 4.43 24.79
CA ALA A 80 4.63 4.90 23.45
C ALA A 80 5.37 6.23 23.17
N GLN A 81 5.37 7.20 24.08
CA GLN A 81 6.03 8.48 23.83
C GLN A 81 7.57 8.45 23.95
N TYR A 82 8.12 7.68 24.87
CA TYR A 82 9.55 7.73 25.24
C TYR A 82 10.33 6.43 24.97
N GLY A 83 9.68 5.38 24.46
CA GLY A 83 10.29 4.13 24.01
C GLY A 83 10.51 3.10 25.13
N GLU A 84 10.74 3.56 26.36
CA GLU A 84 11.00 2.69 27.50
C GLU A 84 10.47 3.29 28.81
N LEU A 85 10.36 2.44 29.84
CA LEU A 85 10.10 2.88 31.21
C LEU A 85 11.41 3.30 31.90
N PRO A 86 11.34 4.05 33.01
CA PRO A 86 12.50 4.32 33.85
C PRO A 86 13.34 3.06 34.13
N PRO A 87 14.63 3.04 33.77
CA PRO A 87 15.46 1.85 33.83
C PRO A 87 15.61 1.40 35.28
N ARG A 88 15.65 0.09 35.49
CA ARG A 88 15.83 -0.52 36.81
C ARG A 88 17.13 -1.32 36.83
N PRO A 89 17.81 -1.42 38.00
CA PRO A 89 18.96 -2.30 38.13
C PRO A 89 18.59 -3.73 37.75
N GLN A 90 19.38 -4.35 36.87
CA GLN A 90 19.16 -5.73 36.44
C GLN A 90 19.82 -6.69 37.45
N LYS A 91 19.08 -7.68 37.96
CA LYS A 91 19.66 -8.83 38.66
C LYS A 91 19.64 -10.08 37.78
N ASP A 92 20.54 -11.02 38.07
CA ASP A 92 20.71 -12.27 37.33
C ASP A 92 19.39 -13.00 37.05
N LYS A 93 19.29 -13.53 35.83
CA LYS A 93 18.10 -13.99 35.10
C LYS A 93 17.23 -15.06 35.77
N TRP A 94 17.57 -15.57 36.96
CA TRP A 94 16.97 -16.79 37.50
C TRP A 94 16.04 -16.61 38.71
N HIS A 95 16.07 -15.46 39.39
CA HIS A 95 15.20 -15.25 40.56
C HIS A 95 14.85 -13.77 40.77
N SER A 96 13.72 -13.31 40.23
CA SER A 96 13.05 -12.16 40.85
C SER A 96 11.57 -12.06 40.48
N TYR A 97 10.70 -12.47 41.41
CA TYR A 97 9.30 -12.03 41.45
C TYR A 97 9.14 -10.63 42.08
N HIS A 98 10.26 -9.90 42.31
CA HIS A 98 10.28 -8.64 43.04
C HIS A 98 10.93 -7.52 42.21
N ARG A 99 10.10 -6.56 41.78
CA ARG A 99 10.53 -5.35 41.08
C ARG A 99 11.46 -4.52 41.98
N GLU A 100 12.72 -4.34 41.61
CA GLU A 100 13.68 -3.55 42.40
C GLU A 100 13.25 -2.07 42.42
N PRO A 101 13.07 -1.46 43.61
CA PRO A 101 12.58 -0.10 43.72
C PRO A 101 13.60 0.93 43.23
N ILE A 102 13.11 1.98 42.57
CA ILE A 102 13.89 3.13 42.12
C ILE A 102 13.25 4.42 42.64
N LEU A 103 13.96 5.54 42.61
CA LEU A 103 13.44 6.82 43.10
C LEU A 103 12.11 7.23 42.45
N PHE A 104 11.87 6.87 41.18
CA PHE A 104 10.59 7.09 40.49
C PHE A 104 9.37 6.57 41.29
N ASP A 105 9.50 5.42 41.96
CA ASP A 105 8.41 4.78 42.70
C ASP A 105 7.97 5.57 43.95
N LEU A 106 8.73 6.59 44.35
CA LEU A 106 8.36 7.54 45.41
C LEU A 106 7.53 8.72 44.91
N PHE A 107 7.62 9.04 43.62
CA PHE A 107 6.87 10.12 42.99
C PHE A 107 5.55 9.63 42.39
N VAL A 108 5.53 8.41 41.87
CA VAL A 108 4.35 7.77 41.28
C VAL A 108 4.10 6.47 42.04
N ILE A 109 3.09 6.48 42.92
CA ILE A 109 2.68 5.33 43.72
C ILE A 109 1.38 4.77 43.13
N ASP A 110 1.40 3.50 42.74
CA ASP A 110 0.26 2.81 42.14
C ASP A 110 -0.36 3.58 40.95
N GLY A 111 0.52 4.17 40.14
CA GLY A 111 0.15 4.95 38.95
C GLY A 111 -0.28 6.38 39.23
N GLN A 112 -0.13 6.88 40.47
CA GLN A 112 -0.57 8.23 40.84
C GLN A 112 0.49 9.03 41.58
N ILE A 113 0.57 10.33 41.30
CA ILE A 113 1.31 11.29 42.12
C ILE A 113 0.48 11.60 43.38
N PRO A 114 1.05 11.46 44.59
CA PRO A 114 0.38 11.87 45.82
C PRO A 114 -0.10 13.33 45.79
N GLU A 115 -1.31 13.58 46.28
CA GLU A 115 -1.97 14.89 46.17
C GLU A 115 -1.21 16.02 46.86
N ASP A 116 -0.55 15.72 47.97
CA ASP A 116 0.27 16.65 48.76
C ASP A 116 1.68 16.85 48.16
N LEU A 117 2.15 15.92 47.33
CA LEU A 117 3.40 16.04 46.59
C LEU A 117 3.22 16.89 45.32
N ARG A 118 2.07 16.77 44.63
CA ARG A 118 1.83 17.39 43.33
C ARG A 118 2.12 18.91 43.30
N PRO A 119 1.63 19.75 44.23
CA PRO A 119 1.91 21.20 44.21
C PRO A 119 3.40 21.54 44.29
N LEU A 120 4.19 20.71 44.96
CA LEU A 120 5.63 20.92 45.17
C LEU A 120 6.46 20.64 43.91
N LEU A 121 5.90 19.90 42.94
CA LEU A 121 6.57 19.53 41.70
C LEU A 121 6.50 20.62 40.62
N THR A 122 5.65 21.64 40.79
CA THR A 122 5.35 22.67 39.77
C THR A 122 6.59 23.33 39.14
N ASN A 123 7.64 23.58 39.91
CA ASN A 123 8.88 24.22 39.43
C ASN A 123 10.02 23.23 39.12
N LEU A 124 9.73 21.92 39.18
CA LEU A 124 10.70 20.85 38.94
C LEU A 124 10.39 20.07 37.66
N VAL A 125 9.10 19.87 37.36
CA VAL A 125 8.66 19.11 36.19
C VAL A 125 9.10 19.77 34.89
N LEU A 126 9.42 18.93 33.92
CA LEU A 126 9.71 19.36 32.56
C LEU A 126 8.42 19.89 31.90
N PRO A 127 8.51 20.84 30.94
CA PRO A 127 7.35 21.24 30.14
C PRO A 127 6.68 20.03 29.47
N ALA A 128 5.38 20.12 29.21
CA ALA A 128 4.69 19.09 28.44
C ALA A 128 5.28 19.02 27.02
N GLU A 129 6.09 18.00 26.76
CA GLU A 129 6.61 17.71 25.43
C GLU A 129 5.48 17.08 24.62
N ARG A 130 5.09 17.70 23.50
CA ARG A 130 4.25 17.04 22.51
C ARG A 130 5.12 16.04 21.76
N PHE A 131 4.64 14.81 21.62
CA PHE A 131 5.32 13.81 20.81
C PHE A 131 5.51 14.33 19.39
N GLN A 132 6.77 14.34 18.94
CA GLN A 132 7.15 14.66 17.57
C GLN A 132 7.80 13.42 16.97
N LEU A 133 7.24 12.92 15.89
CA LEU A 133 7.85 11.84 15.13
C LEU A 133 9.04 12.42 14.36
N THR A 134 10.25 12.06 14.75
CA THR A 134 11.48 12.46 14.06
C THR A 134 12.01 11.30 13.25
N GLY A 135 12.40 11.55 12.00
CA GLY A 135 13.12 10.58 11.19
C GLY A 135 14.64 10.74 11.26
N ILE A 136 15.35 9.84 10.60
CA ILE A 136 16.80 9.87 10.41
C ILE A 136 17.13 10.19 8.94
N GLU A 137 18.23 10.91 8.71
CA GLU A 137 18.66 11.23 7.34
C GLU A 137 19.34 10.05 6.65
N ARG A 138 20.08 9.24 7.40
CA ARG A 138 20.88 8.12 6.90
C ARG A 138 20.47 6.84 7.57
N LEU A 139 20.06 5.86 6.77
CA LEU A 139 19.77 4.51 7.24
C LEU A 139 21.06 3.84 7.74
N PRO A 140 20.96 2.99 8.77
CA PRO A 140 22.03 2.05 9.07
C PRO A 140 22.20 1.05 7.91
N ALA A 141 23.41 0.51 7.74
CA ALA A 141 23.67 -0.52 6.72
C ALA A 141 23.14 -1.90 7.13
N THR A 142 23.10 -2.17 8.44
CA THR A 142 22.65 -3.44 9.00
C THR A 142 21.79 -3.23 10.24
N VAL A 143 20.99 -4.23 10.58
CA VAL A 143 20.26 -4.32 11.85
C VAL A 143 20.64 -5.61 12.57
N PHE A 144 20.89 -5.52 13.88
CA PHE A 144 21.22 -6.70 14.69
C PHE A 144 19.96 -7.27 15.33
N GLN A 145 19.62 -8.52 15.00
CA GLN A 145 18.52 -9.26 15.62
C GLN A 145 18.84 -10.76 15.65
N TRP A 146 18.43 -11.46 16.72
CA TRP A 146 18.63 -12.91 16.89
C TRP A 146 20.09 -13.37 16.72
N ASN A 147 21.04 -12.61 17.27
CA ASN A 147 22.47 -12.86 17.15
C ASN A 147 23.00 -12.83 15.70
N HIS A 148 22.29 -12.17 14.79
CA HIS A 148 22.67 -12.01 13.40
C HIS A 148 22.61 -10.53 12.98
N ASN A 149 23.49 -10.11 12.07
CA ASN A 149 23.45 -8.80 11.44
C ASN A 149 22.82 -8.95 10.05
N TRP A 150 21.59 -8.45 9.91
CA TRP A 150 20.86 -8.48 8.66
C TRP A 150 21.19 -7.23 7.83
N GLU A 151 21.38 -7.41 6.52
CA GLU A 151 21.55 -6.30 5.59
C GLU A 151 20.22 -5.54 5.41
N ILE A 152 20.27 -4.22 5.43
CA ILE A 152 19.11 -3.38 5.15
C ILE A 152 19.13 -2.99 3.68
N ILE A 153 18.13 -3.46 2.95
CA ILE A 153 17.91 -3.13 1.54
C ILE A 153 17.09 -1.85 1.48
N ARG A 154 17.57 -0.87 0.71
CA ARG A 154 16.87 0.38 0.41
C ARG A 154 16.23 0.30 -0.97
N ALA A 155 14.95 0.64 -1.05
CA ALA A 155 14.22 0.83 -2.31
C ALA A 155 13.68 2.27 -2.38
N ASP A 156 14.27 3.09 -3.25
CA ASP A 156 13.74 4.41 -3.62
C ASP A 156 12.67 4.22 -4.71
N THR A 157 11.41 4.42 -4.38
CA THR A 157 10.28 3.90 -5.18
C THR A 157 9.61 4.94 -6.05
N GLU A 158 9.91 6.24 -5.92
CA GLU A 158 9.16 7.30 -6.62
C GLU A 158 9.05 7.08 -8.13
N LEU A 159 10.20 6.93 -8.81
CA LEU A 159 10.22 6.64 -10.25
C LEU A 159 9.77 5.20 -10.53
N ILE A 160 10.32 4.24 -9.78
CA ILE A 160 10.12 2.80 -10.01
C ILE A 160 8.64 2.42 -9.91
N GLY A 161 7.94 2.85 -8.85
CA GLY A 161 6.54 2.54 -8.63
C GLY A 161 5.61 3.19 -9.65
N ARG A 162 5.90 4.44 -10.06
CA ARG A 162 5.14 5.11 -11.12
C ARG A 162 5.31 4.41 -12.48
N THR A 163 6.56 4.10 -12.85
CA THR A 163 6.87 3.32 -14.06
C THR A 163 6.19 1.97 -14.06
N ASP A 164 6.23 1.26 -12.95
CA ASP A 164 5.68 -0.09 -12.84
C ASP A 164 4.14 -0.10 -12.85
N LEU A 165 3.50 0.93 -12.27
CA LEU A 165 2.08 1.15 -12.42
C LEU A 165 1.67 1.41 -13.88
N LEU A 166 2.38 2.28 -14.59
CA LEU A 166 2.11 2.57 -16.00
C LEU A 166 2.33 1.32 -16.86
N THR A 167 3.38 0.56 -16.58
CA THR A 167 3.68 -0.72 -17.23
C THR A 167 2.53 -1.69 -17.03
N TYR A 168 2.06 -1.85 -15.79
CA TYR A 168 0.92 -2.69 -15.47
C TYR A 168 -0.34 -2.27 -16.23
N LEU A 169 -0.70 -0.98 -16.21
CA LEU A 169 -1.88 -0.47 -16.90
C LEU A 169 -1.79 -0.66 -18.43
N GLN A 170 -0.60 -0.47 -19.02
CA GLN A 170 -0.35 -0.72 -20.44
C GLN A 170 -0.56 -2.19 -20.80
N MET A 171 -0.09 -3.12 -19.97
CA MET A 171 -0.32 -4.57 -20.15
C MET A 171 -1.79 -4.96 -20.02
N VAL A 172 -2.54 -4.32 -19.11
CA VAL A 172 -4.00 -4.48 -18.99
C VAL A 172 -4.68 -4.01 -20.28
N ASP A 173 -4.33 -2.82 -20.78
CA ASP A 173 -4.95 -2.23 -21.96
C ASP A 173 -4.69 -3.05 -23.24
N GLN A 174 -3.50 -3.65 -23.33
CA GLN A 174 -3.10 -4.56 -24.41
C GLN A 174 -3.73 -5.96 -24.28
N GLY A 175 -4.48 -6.25 -23.21
CA GLY A 175 -5.12 -7.56 -23.00
C GLY A 175 -4.11 -8.70 -22.70
N GLU A 176 -2.93 -8.35 -22.21
CA GLU A 176 -1.84 -9.29 -21.97
C GLU A 176 -1.99 -10.10 -20.68
N LEU A 177 -2.81 -9.59 -19.75
CA LEU A 177 -3.03 -10.15 -18.43
C LEU A 177 -4.36 -10.91 -18.38
N LYS A 178 -4.42 -11.90 -17.50
CA LYS A 178 -5.58 -12.78 -17.30
C LYS A 178 -5.87 -12.91 -15.81
N TRP A 179 -7.15 -12.85 -15.49
CA TRP A 179 -7.68 -13.02 -14.14
C TRP A 179 -8.48 -14.32 -14.04
N SER A 180 -8.53 -14.86 -12.84
CA SER A 180 -9.37 -16.02 -12.55
C SER A 180 -10.86 -15.66 -12.57
N ALA A 181 -11.68 -16.48 -13.23
CA ALA A 181 -13.12 -16.23 -13.32
C ALA A 181 -13.85 -16.27 -11.96
N THR A 182 -13.29 -16.98 -10.98
CA THR A 182 -13.92 -17.16 -9.66
C THR A 182 -13.49 -16.09 -8.65
N LYS A 183 -12.20 -15.78 -8.57
CA LYS A 183 -11.66 -14.89 -7.53
C LYS A 183 -11.42 -13.48 -8.02
N ASN A 184 -11.34 -13.27 -9.34
CA ASN A 184 -10.93 -12.00 -9.96
C ASN A 184 -9.51 -11.56 -9.60
N ASP A 185 -8.67 -12.48 -9.15
CA ASP A 185 -7.23 -12.26 -8.96
C ASP A 185 -6.46 -12.65 -10.24
N LEU A 186 -5.29 -12.03 -10.47
CA LEU A 186 -4.38 -12.44 -11.53
C LEU A 186 -4.01 -13.94 -11.48
N THR A 187 -3.90 -14.54 -12.67
CA THR A 187 -3.35 -15.90 -12.79
C THR A 187 -1.85 -15.92 -12.51
N ALA A 188 -1.30 -17.05 -12.06
CA ALA A 188 0.15 -17.20 -11.82
C ALA A 188 1.01 -16.85 -13.06
N ALA A 189 0.52 -17.19 -14.26
CA ALA A 189 1.20 -16.83 -15.50
C ALA A 189 1.21 -15.32 -15.74
N SER A 190 0.10 -14.63 -15.46
CA SER A 190 0.02 -13.16 -15.57
C SER A 190 0.85 -12.47 -14.50
N ILE A 191 0.93 -13.01 -13.28
CA ILE A 191 1.82 -12.49 -12.23
C ILE A 191 3.28 -12.57 -12.68
N ARG A 192 3.72 -13.72 -13.21
CA ARG A 192 5.07 -13.86 -13.75
C ARG A 192 5.31 -12.91 -14.92
N LYS A 193 4.30 -12.68 -15.76
CA LYS A 193 4.39 -11.70 -16.86
C LYS A 193 4.59 -10.28 -16.32
N VAL A 194 3.85 -9.88 -15.28
CA VAL A 194 4.03 -8.58 -14.62
C VAL A 194 5.44 -8.48 -14.03
N LEU A 195 5.88 -9.47 -13.24
CA LEU A 195 7.22 -9.48 -12.64
C LEU A 195 8.34 -9.26 -13.66
N ASN A 196 8.28 -9.95 -14.80
CA ASN A 196 9.29 -9.86 -15.85
C ASN A 196 9.33 -8.49 -16.55
N ASN A 197 8.31 -7.66 -16.37
CA ASN A 197 8.23 -6.32 -16.95
C ASN A 197 8.40 -5.20 -15.92
N LEU A 198 8.47 -5.51 -14.61
CA LEU A 198 8.74 -4.49 -13.59
C LEU A 198 10.20 -4.02 -13.68
N LEU A 199 10.43 -2.72 -13.50
CA LEU A 199 11.75 -2.08 -13.60
C LEU A 199 12.76 -2.66 -12.59
N SER A 200 12.30 -3.06 -11.41
CA SER A 200 13.17 -3.62 -10.37
C SER A 200 12.64 -4.92 -9.75
N GLY A 201 11.74 -5.62 -10.45
CA GLY A 201 11.16 -6.86 -9.94
C GLY A 201 10.32 -6.65 -8.68
N ASP A 202 10.26 -7.67 -7.82
CA ASP A 202 9.58 -7.63 -6.51
C ASP A 202 10.55 -7.26 -5.38
N PHE A 203 10.04 -6.93 -4.20
CA PHE A 203 10.89 -6.59 -3.04
C PHE A 203 11.63 -7.80 -2.47
N HIS A 204 11.00 -8.98 -2.50
CA HIS A 204 11.65 -10.22 -2.10
C HIS A 204 12.15 -11.00 -3.33
N PRO A 205 13.21 -11.82 -3.17
CA PRO A 205 13.64 -12.75 -4.20
C PRO A 205 12.49 -13.64 -4.70
N GLU A 206 12.54 -14.02 -5.98
CA GLU A 206 11.52 -14.90 -6.56
C GLU A 206 11.47 -16.23 -5.80
N GLN A 207 10.27 -16.57 -5.34
CA GLN A 207 9.97 -17.84 -4.68
C GLN A 207 9.74 -18.95 -5.72
N ASP A 208 9.99 -20.21 -5.36
CA ASP A 208 9.76 -21.39 -6.22
C ASP A 208 8.34 -21.41 -6.84
N LYS A 209 7.35 -20.93 -6.07
CA LYS A 209 5.97 -20.76 -6.50
C LYS A 209 5.63 -19.28 -6.59
N VAL A 210 5.44 -18.80 -7.81
CA VAL A 210 4.95 -17.44 -8.09
C VAL A 210 3.43 -17.44 -8.17
N THR A 211 2.80 -16.88 -7.14
CA THR A 211 1.34 -16.69 -7.05
C THR A 211 1.05 -15.35 -6.40
N GLY A 212 -0.20 -14.91 -6.40
CA GLY A 212 -0.57 -13.64 -5.76
C GLY A 212 -0.20 -13.60 -4.28
N ARG A 213 -0.15 -14.77 -3.61
CA ARG A 213 0.17 -14.89 -2.18
C ARG A 213 1.66 -14.82 -1.85
N THR A 214 2.54 -14.89 -2.86
CA THR A 214 4.00 -15.00 -2.66
C THR A 214 4.76 -13.82 -3.24
N VAL A 215 4.04 -12.83 -3.77
CA VAL A 215 4.61 -11.61 -4.36
C VAL A 215 3.95 -10.39 -3.74
N ILE A 216 4.69 -9.30 -3.64
CA ILE A 216 4.21 -8.04 -3.09
C ILE A 216 3.76 -7.12 -4.23
N ARG A 217 4.68 -6.72 -5.11
CA ARG A 217 4.41 -5.64 -6.08
C ARG A 217 3.37 -5.97 -7.14
N PRO A 218 3.41 -7.13 -7.84
CA PRO A 218 2.35 -7.49 -8.79
C PRO A 218 0.97 -7.60 -8.13
N PHE A 219 0.93 -8.10 -6.90
CA PHE A 219 -0.32 -8.22 -6.14
C PHE A 219 -0.84 -6.84 -5.73
N GLY A 220 0.04 -5.98 -5.22
CA GLY A 220 -0.24 -4.60 -4.87
C GLY A 220 -0.81 -3.80 -6.03
N LEU A 221 -0.19 -3.89 -7.22
CA LEU A 221 -0.68 -3.24 -8.44
C LEU A 221 -2.08 -3.74 -8.84
N ASP A 222 -2.31 -5.05 -8.82
CA ASP A 222 -3.60 -5.64 -9.18
C ASP A 222 -4.72 -5.16 -8.25
N VAL A 223 -4.51 -5.30 -6.94
CA VAL A 223 -5.52 -4.90 -5.95
C VAL A 223 -5.72 -3.39 -5.96
N PHE A 224 -4.65 -2.60 -5.96
CA PHE A 224 -4.75 -1.13 -5.94
C PHE A 224 -5.52 -0.63 -7.16
N THR A 225 -5.18 -1.08 -8.37
CA THR A 225 -5.82 -0.59 -9.60
C THR A 225 -7.28 -1.01 -9.71
N GLN A 226 -7.65 -2.20 -9.20
CA GLN A 226 -9.04 -2.62 -9.13
C GLN A 226 -9.86 -1.81 -8.11
N ASP A 227 -9.33 -1.61 -6.90
CA ASP A 227 -10.06 -0.95 -5.82
C ASP A 227 -10.06 0.59 -5.93
N SER A 228 -9.07 1.19 -6.61
CA SER A 228 -9.12 2.59 -7.06
C SER A 228 -10.08 2.80 -8.24
N GLY A 229 -10.43 1.73 -8.96
CA GLY A 229 -11.29 1.79 -10.13
C GLY A 229 -10.59 2.28 -11.40
N LEU A 230 -9.27 2.18 -11.48
CA LEU A 230 -8.51 2.31 -12.73
C LEU A 230 -8.72 1.07 -13.63
N VAL A 231 -8.92 -0.09 -13.00
CA VAL A 231 -9.16 -1.38 -13.66
C VAL A 231 -10.48 -1.96 -13.15
N THR A 232 -11.28 -2.57 -14.03
CA THR A 232 -12.47 -3.31 -13.64
C THR A 232 -12.08 -4.66 -13.03
N ARG A 233 -12.96 -5.24 -12.21
CA ARG A 233 -12.74 -6.60 -11.66
C ARG A 233 -12.59 -7.70 -12.71
N THR A 234 -12.99 -7.44 -13.96
CA THR A 234 -12.80 -8.39 -15.07
C THR A 234 -11.50 -8.15 -15.84
N GLY A 235 -10.63 -7.26 -15.35
CA GLY A 235 -9.33 -7.00 -15.96
C GLY A 235 -9.37 -6.12 -17.21
N LYS A 236 -10.16 -5.04 -17.19
CA LYS A 236 -10.18 -4.04 -18.28
C LYS A 236 -9.91 -2.65 -17.73
N LEU A 237 -9.18 -1.81 -18.46
CA LEU A 237 -9.08 -0.39 -18.10
C LEU A 237 -10.46 0.27 -18.08
N THR A 238 -10.68 1.09 -17.06
CA THR A 238 -11.81 2.03 -17.03
C THR A 238 -11.47 3.29 -17.82
N GLY A 239 -12.46 4.18 -18.00
CA GLY A 239 -12.20 5.50 -18.59
C GLY A 239 -11.13 6.28 -17.82
N ALA A 240 -11.19 6.27 -16.49
CA ALA A 240 -10.19 6.90 -15.62
C ALA A 240 -8.82 6.22 -15.76
N GLY A 241 -8.76 4.88 -15.77
CA GLY A 241 -7.51 4.15 -15.97
C GLY A 241 -6.83 4.46 -17.30
N ARG A 242 -7.61 4.55 -18.38
CA ARG A 242 -7.09 4.91 -19.70
C ARG A 242 -6.64 6.37 -19.76
N GLN A 243 -7.42 7.29 -19.17
CA GLN A 243 -7.03 8.69 -19.11
C GLN A 243 -5.75 8.89 -18.31
N TYR A 244 -5.59 8.21 -17.16
CA TYR A 244 -4.35 8.24 -16.39
C TYR A 244 -3.16 7.72 -17.20
N LEU A 245 -3.31 6.57 -17.86
CA LEU A 245 -2.24 5.98 -18.68
C LEU A 245 -1.75 6.95 -19.76
N GLN A 246 -2.66 7.74 -20.34
CA GLN A 246 -2.36 8.69 -21.41
C GLN A 246 -1.76 10.01 -20.92
N THR A 247 -2.34 10.56 -19.85
CA THR A 247 -2.02 11.93 -19.37
C THR A 247 -0.99 11.95 -18.26
N GLN A 248 -0.91 10.87 -17.48
CA GLN A 248 -0.13 10.79 -16.24
C GLN A 248 -0.44 11.93 -15.27
N ASP A 249 -1.68 12.44 -15.32
CA ASP A 249 -2.16 13.55 -14.50
C ASP A 249 -2.15 13.15 -13.01
N ALA A 250 -1.48 13.97 -12.20
CA ALA A 250 -1.31 13.75 -10.78
C ALA A 250 -2.65 13.85 -10.01
N ASP A 251 -3.52 14.80 -10.37
CA ASP A 251 -4.79 15.02 -9.69
C ASP A 251 -5.76 13.86 -9.97
N LEU A 252 -5.76 13.35 -11.21
CA LEU A 252 -6.54 12.15 -11.55
C LEU A 252 -6.08 10.93 -10.74
N PHE A 253 -4.77 10.78 -10.52
CA PHE A 253 -4.27 9.72 -9.66
C PHE A 253 -4.60 9.94 -8.18
N LEU A 254 -4.61 11.18 -7.71
CA LEU A 254 -5.04 11.52 -6.35
C LEU A 254 -6.49 11.06 -6.12
N GLU A 255 -7.41 11.31 -7.05
CA GLU A 255 -8.79 10.80 -6.97
C GLU A 255 -8.83 9.26 -6.88
N ALA A 256 -7.99 8.57 -7.65
CA ALA A 256 -7.88 7.11 -7.62
C ALA A 256 -7.33 6.61 -6.27
N PHE A 257 -6.34 7.29 -5.72
CA PHE A 257 -5.75 7.02 -4.42
C PHE A 257 -6.75 7.22 -3.26
N GLU A 258 -7.48 8.34 -3.26
CA GLU A 258 -8.54 8.63 -2.28
C GLU A 258 -9.66 7.59 -2.34
N LYS A 259 -10.07 7.19 -3.54
CA LYS A 259 -11.06 6.15 -3.72
C LYS A 259 -10.57 4.79 -3.22
N TRP A 260 -9.32 4.41 -3.52
CA TRP A 260 -8.74 3.19 -2.96
C TRP A 260 -8.79 3.25 -1.43
N SER A 261 -8.28 4.30 -0.81
CA SER A 261 -8.18 4.42 0.66
C SER A 261 -9.55 4.37 1.36
N THR A 262 -10.57 5.05 0.82
CA THR A 262 -11.89 5.20 1.46
C THR A 262 -12.94 4.17 1.02
N GLN A 263 -12.77 3.51 -0.13
CA GLN A 263 -13.79 2.60 -0.70
C GLN A 263 -13.27 1.21 -1.08
N GLY A 264 -11.95 1.00 -1.09
CA GLY A 264 -11.37 -0.31 -1.38
C GLY A 264 -11.87 -1.39 -0.41
N LYS A 265 -11.97 -2.62 -0.92
CA LYS A 265 -12.65 -3.73 -0.26
C LYS A 265 -11.72 -4.90 0.05
N PHE A 266 -10.54 -4.93 -0.55
CA PHE A 266 -9.53 -5.91 -0.18
C PHE A 266 -9.11 -5.71 1.28
N ASP A 267 -8.95 -6.80 2.02
CA ASP A 267 -8.58 -6.78 3.43
C ASP A 267 -7.14 -7.22 3.61
N GLU A 268 -6.30 -6.31 4.06
CA GLU A 268 -4.85 -6.49 4.23
C GLU A 268 -4.53 -7.60 5.23
N LEU A 269 -5.44 -7.92 6.16
CA LEU A 269 -5.25 -9.03 7.10
C LEU A 269 -5.11 -10.37 6.38
N THR A 270 -5.70 -10.52 5.19
CA THR A 270 -5.57 -11.75 4.40
C THR A 270 -4.16 -11.96 3.82
N ARG A 271 -3.30 -10.94 3.90
CA ARG A 271 -1.89 -10.96 3.50
C ARG A 271 -0.95 -11.37 4.63
N ILE A 272 -1.44 -11.38 5.86
CA ILE A 272 -0.71 -11.91 7.02
C ILE A 272 -0.93 -13.43 7.04
N THR A 273 -0.05 -14.17 6.38
CA THR A 273 -0.20 -15.62 6.17
C THR A 273 -0.19 -16.43 7.47
N GLY A 274 0.51 -15.93 8.49
CA GLY A 274 0.56 -16.51 9.83
C GLY A 274 -0.65 -16.17 10.71
N LEU A 275 -1.56 -15.29 10.25
CA LEU A 275 -2.76 -14.90 10.98
C LEU A 275 -3.94 -15.80 10.62
N ASN A 276 -4.49 -16.46 11.63
CA ASN A 276 -5.61 -17.38 11.49
C ASN A 276 -6.87 -16.85 12.17
N GLY A 277 -8.02 -17.49 11.90
CA GLY A 277 -9.29 -17.13 12.52
C GLY A 277 -10.11 -16.06 11.78
N LEU A 278 -9.60 -15.52 10.66
CA LEU A 278 -10.28 -14.50 9.85
C LEU A 278 -11.69 -14.95 9.38
N SER A 279 -11.85 -16.24 9.08
CA SER A 279 -13.13 -16.84 8.63
C SER A 279 -13.82 -17.67 9.71
N ALA A 280 -13.34 -17.64 10.96
CA ALA A 280 -13.91 -18.44 12.04
C ALA A 280 -15.34 -17.99 12.39
N LYS A 281 -16.15 -18.95 12.86
CA LYS A 281 -17.52 -18.65 13.30
C LYS A 281 -17.48 -17.68 14.47
N GLY A 282 -18.09 -16.51 14.29
CA GLY A 282 -18.15 -15.46 15.31
C GLY A 282 -17.19 -14.31 15.04
N THR A 283 -16.19 -14.47 14.17
CA THR A 283 -15.33 -13.36 13.75
C THR A 283 -16.16 -12.33 13.00
N ARG A 284 -16.03 -11.05 13.40
CA ARG A 284 -16.60 -9.89 12.71
C ARG A 284 -15.51 -8.84 12.60
N LEU A 285 -14.99 -8.62 11.40
CA LEU A 285 -13.95 -7.64 11.15
C LEU A 285 -14.58 -6.28 10.82
N THR A 286 -13.88 -5.20 11.19
CA THR A 286 -14.20 -3.84 10.75
C THR A 286 -13.84 -3.66 9.28
N SER A 287 -14.42 -2.63 8.66
CA SER A 287 -14.19 -2.33 7.23
C SER A 287 -12.69 -2.08 6.95
N PRO A 288 -12.10 -2.71 5.93
CA PRO A 288 -10.72 -2.42 5.53
C PRO A 288 -10.49 -0.94 5.22
N ALA A 289 -11.44 -0.30 4.53
CA ALA A 289 -11.38 1.13 4.24
C ALA A 289 -11.27 2.00 5.52
N SER A 290 -12.05 1.68 6.56
CA SER A 290 -11.99 2.45 7.83
C SER A 290 -10.65 2.31 8.55
N ARG A 291 -9.98 1.16 8.40
CA ARG A 291 -8.65 0.93 8.95
C ARG A 291 -7.60 1.66 8.13
N ARG A 292 -7.66 1.56 6.80
CA ARG A 292 -6.75 2.27 5.89
C ARG A 292 -6.83 3.78 6.05
N GLU A 293 -8.03 4.34 6.15
CA GLU A 293 -8.23 5.78 6.37
C GLU A 293 -7.42 6.27 7.59
N LYS A 294 -7.44 5.52 8.69
CA LYS A 294 -6.65 5.86 9.89
C LYS A 294 -5.14 5.81 9.66
N VAL A 295 -4.66 4.85 8.88
CA VAL A 295 -3.24 4.75 8.52
C VAL A 295 -2.82 5.89 7.60
N ILE A 296 -3.62 6.21 6.58
CA ILE A 296 -3.36 7.33 5.65
C ILE A 296 -3.39 8.67 6.39
N GLU A 297 -4.37 8.87 7.28
CA GLU A 297 -4.47 10.07 8.12
C GLU A 297 -3.22 10.21 9.01
N ALA A 298 -2.78 9.13 9.66
CA ALA A 298 -1.54 9.13 10.45
C ALA A 298 -0.29 9.43 9.61
N LEU A 299 -0.20 8.89 8.39
CA LEU A 299 0.92 9.17 7.47
C LEU A 299 0.96 10.64 7.04
N SER A 300 -0.20 11.30 6.90
CA SER A 300 -0.24 12.74 6.57
C SER A 300 0.35 13.64 7.66
N TRP A 301 0.53 13.13 8.89
CA TRP A 301 1.16 13.85 10.00
C TRP A 301 2.67 13.57 10.12
N CYS A 302 3.19 12.62 9.33
CA CYS A 302 4.60 12.26 9.34
C CYS A 302 5.47 13.31 8.61
N PRO A 303 6.72 13.54 9.05
CA PRO A 303 7.66 14.38 8.29
C PRO A 303 8.00 13.77 6.93
N THR A 304 8.12 14.61 5.90
CA THR A 304 8.55 14.19 4.55
C THR A 304 10.07 14.11 4.44
N HIS A 305 10.57 13.39 3.44
CA HIS A 305 11.98 13.30 3.05
C HIS A 305 12.97 12.80 4.12
N THR A 306 12.47 12.20 5.20
CA THR A 306 13.29 11.58 6.25
C THR A 306 12.85 10.13 6.48
N TRP A 307 13.80 9.27 6.90
CA TRP A 307 13.51 7.86 7.17
C TRP A 307 12.87 7.70 8.54
N ILE A 308 11.66 7.18 8.57
CA ILE A 308 10.87 6.95 9.78
C ILE A 308 10.93 5.47 10.11
N SER A 309 11.34 5.15 11.34
CA SER A 309 11.26 3.78 11.86
C SER A 309 9.80 3.34 11.92
N ILE A 310 9.52 2.13 11.43
CA ILE A 310 8.17 1.57 11.46
C ILE A 310 7.64 1.45 12.91
N PHE A 311 8.53 1.16 13.87
CA PHE A 311 8.16 1.09 15.29
C PHE A 311 7.88 2.46 15.89
N ASP A 312 8.55 3.52 15.43
CA ASP A 312 8.23 4.88 15.86
C ASP A 312 6.92 5.35 15.24
N PHE A 313 6.61 4.93 14.01
CA PHE A 313 5.31 5.18 13.40
C PHE A 313 4.17 4.44 14.13
N TYR A 314 4.38 3.19 14.54
CA TYR A 314 3.45 2.47 15.39
C TYR A 314 3.12 3.22 16.68
N ARG A 315 4.16 3.73 17.35
CA ARG A 315 4.01 4.56 18.55
C ARG A 315 3.26 5.85 18.24
N ALA A 316 3.55 6.48 17.10
CA ALA A 316 2.86 7.69 16.65
C ALA A 316 1.37 7.45 16.43
N VAL A 317 0.97 6.35 15.78
CA VAL A 317 -0.44 5.97 15.56
C VAL A 317 -1.21 5.89 16.89
N LEU A 318 -0.59 5.30 17.92
CA LEU A 318 -1.19 5.21 19.26
C LEU A 318 -1.31 6.59 19.92
N ILE A 319 -0.25 7.40 19.89
CA ILE A 319 -0.21 8.71 20.57
C ILE A 319 -1.14 9.72 19.90
N TRP A 320 -1.16 9.76 18.57
CA TRP A 320 -2.00 10.64 17.78
C TRP A 320 -3.47 10.19 17.72
N GLN A 321 -3.83 9.10 18.41
CA GLN A 321 -5.20 8.56 18.46
C GLN A 321 -5.73 8.13 17.09
N PHE A 322 -4.84 7.62 16.23
CA PHE A 322 -5.18 6.96 14.96
C PHE A 322 -5.26 5.43 15.10
N ASP A 323 -5.24 4.90 16.32
CA ASP A 323 -5.51 3.48 16.54
C ASP A 323 -6.92 3.10 16.05
N PHE A 324 -7.07 1.85 15.60
CA PHE A 324 -8.30 1.39 14.99
C PHE A 324 -8.72 0.01 15.49
N ALA A 325 -10.03 -0.23 15.59
CA ALA A 325 -10.55 -1.55 15.89
C ALA A 325 -10.42 -2.47 14.66
N VAL A 326 -9.97 -3.70 14.87
CA VAL A 326 -9.93 -4.73 13.83
C VAL A 326 -11.14 -5.66 13.92
N GLU A 327 -11.53 -6.04 15.14
CA GLU A 327 -12.71 -6.86 15.40
C GLU A 327 -13.82 -6.01 16.03
N ALA A 328 -15.06 -6.29 15.61
CA ALA A 328 -16.28 -5.71 16.17
C ALA A 328 -16.91 -6.63 17.24
N THR A 329 -16.09 -7.49 17.87
CA THR A 329 -16.50 -8.46 18.89
C THR A 329 -15.75 -8.23 20.20
N GLU A 330 -16.36 -8.63 21.33
CA GLU A 330 -15.75 -8.51 22.67
C GLU A 330 -14.52 -9.41 22.85
N TRP A 331 -14.48 -10.55 22.14
CA TRP A 331 -13.40 -11.51 22.20
C TRP A 331 -12.78 -11.69 20.82
N SER A 332 -11.45 -11.77 20.78
CA SER A 332 -10.71 -12.06 19.56
C SER A 332 -10.83 -13.54 19.20
N ASN A 333 -11.12 -13.81 17.93
CA ASN A 333 -10.97 -15.15 17.35
C ASN A 333 -9.68 -15.32 16.56
N LEU A 334 -8.88 -14.25 16.48
CA LEU A 334 -7.62 -14.23 15.76
C LEU A 334 -6.52 -14.85 16.60
N TYR A 335 -5.65 -15.63 15.95
CA TYR A 335 -4.50 -16.26 16.58
C TYR A 335 -3.35 -16.37 15.58
N ALA A 336 -2.11 -16.38 16.07
CA ALA A 336 -0.91 -16.54 15.26
C ALA A 336 -0.38 -17.97 15.31
N GLY A 337 0.26 -18.43 14.24
CA GLY A 337 0.87 -19.76 14.18
C GLY A 337 -0.12 -20.92 13.94
N SER A 338 0.37 -22.14 14.05
CA SER A 338 -0.32 -23.34 13.51
C SER A 338 -1.56 -23.78 14.30
N TYR A 339 -1.70 -23.43 15.57
CA TYR A 339 -2.74 -23.94 16.46
C TYR A 339 -3.33 -22.84 17.34
N LYS A 340 -4.66 -22.84 17.52
CA LYS A 340 -5.36 -21.80 18.30
C LYS A 340 -4.99 -21.83 19.78
N GLU A 341 -4.78 -23.03 20.32
CA GLU A 341 -4.46 -23.27 21.73
C GLU A 341 -3.11 -22.67 22.15
N TYR A 342 -2.19 -22.54 21.20
CA TYR A 342 -0.84 -21.99 21.41
C TYR A 342 -0.63 -20.64 20.71
N GLY A 343 -1.61 -20.19 19.94
CA GLY A 343 -1.56 -18.97 19.14
C GLY A 343 -2.26 -17.76 19.75
N TYR A 344 -2.71 -17.86 21.00
CA TYR A 344 -3.39 -16.77 21.69
C TYR A 344 -2.43 -15.59 21.88
N MET A 345 -2.81 -14.43 21.37
CA MET A 345 -2.03 -13.21 21.47
C MET A 345 -2.47 -12.39 22.68
N ASP A 346 -1.50 -11.91 23.46
CA ASP A 346 -1.79 -10.87 24.45
C ASP A 346 -2.08 -9.51 23.76
N ALA A 347 -2.40 -8.47 24.53
CA ALA A 347 -2.75 -7.16 23.97
C ALA A 347 -1.61 -6.54 23.14
N THR A 348 -0.36 -6.76 23.53
CA THR A 348 0.82 -6.20 22.85
C THR A 348 1.07 -6.95 21.54
N ASP A 349 1.06 -8.28 21.60
CA ASP A 349 1.26 -9.15 20.45
C ASP A 349 0.13 -8.99 19.43
N TYR A 350 -1.12 -8.90 19.91
CA TYR A 350 -2.26 -8.64 19.05
C TYR A 350 -2.08 -7.33 18.30
N TRP A 351 -1.67 -6.26 18.99
CA TRP A 351 -1.46 -4.97 18.34
C TRP A 351 -0.36 -5.07 17.27
N ARG A 352 0.80 -5.65 17.60
CA ARG A 352 1.93 -5.77 16.67
C ARG A 352 1.63 -6.67 15.47
N ILE A 353 1.06 -7.84 15.71
CA ILE A 353 0.80 -8.84 14.66
C ILE A 353 -0.40 -8.41 13.81
N VAL A 354 -1.51 -8.01 14.42
CA VAL A 354 -2.75 -7.76 13.68
C VAL A 354 -2.76 -6.34 13.11
N LYS A 355 -2.53 -5.32 13.94
CA LYS A 355 -2.58 -3.93 13.48
C LYS A 355 -1.26 -3.52 12.81
N GLY A 356 -0.13 -3.79 13.44
CA GLY A 356 1.20 -3.46 12.92
C GLY A 356 1.46 -4.07 11.55
N LEU A 357 1.30 -5.39 11.37
CA LEU A 357 1.51 -6.00 10.04
C LEU A 357 0.47 -5.57 9.01
N SER A 358 -0.76 -5.21 9.41
CA SER A 358 -1.71 -4.59 8.48
C SER A 358 -1.24 -3.21 8.00
N ILE A 359 -0.62 -2.42 8.88
CA ILE A 359 0.04 -1.15 8.52
C ILE A 359 1.21 -1.41 7.57
N ASN A 360 2.04 -2.43 7.85
CA ASN A 360 3.16 -2.79 6.97
C ASN A 360 2.68 -3.22 5.59
N ALA A 361 1.60 -4.01 5.49
CA ALA A 361 0.99 -4.35 4.22
C ALA A 361 0.52 -3.09 3.47
N ILE A 362 -0.09 -2.11 4.15
CA ILE A 362 -0.49 -0.85 3.52
C ILE A 362 0.71 -0.11 2.93
N ILE A 363 1.77 0.07 3.73
CA ILE A 363 2.96 0.83 3.36
C ILE A 363 3.77 0.11 2.27
N MET A 364 4.07 -1.18 2.46
CA MET A 364 4.96 -1.92 1.58
C MET A 364 4.23 -2.51 0.36
N GLU A 365 3.02 -3.04 0.51
CA GLU A 365 2.31 -3.67 -0.61
C GLU A 365 1.68 -2.66 -1.57
N TYR A 366 1.18 -1.54 -1.07
CA TYR A 366 0.51 -0.54 -1.92
C TYR A 366 1.34 0.72 -2.07
N LEU A 367 1.66 1.43 -0.99
CA LEU A 367 2.29 2.76 -1.10
C LEU A 367 3.68 2.69 -1.73
N ALA A 368 4.51 1.72 -1.35
CA ALA A 368 5.82 1.54 -1.97
C ALA A 368 5.70 1.02 -3.41
N THR A 369 4.74 0.14 -3.67
CA THR A 369 4.49 -0.41 -5.01
C THR A 369 4.08 0.66 -6.02
N ILE A 370 3.23 1.63 -5.64
CA ILE A 370 2.81 2.75 -6.49
C ILE A 370 3.77 3.94 -6.43
N GLY A 371 4.85 3.84 -5.65
CA GLY A 371 5.93 4.83 -5.56
C GLY A 371 5.71 5.97 -4.55
N ALA A 372 4.67 5.91 -3.72
CA ALA A 372 4.34 6.97 -2.76
C ALA A 372 5.32 7.03 -1.57
N VAL A 373 5.92 5.90 -1.20
CA VAL A 373 6.89 5.84 -0.10
C VAL A 373 8.11 5.02 -0.49
N ASP A 374 9.30 5.53 -0.20
CA ASP A 374 10.52 4.74 -0.25
C ASP A 374 10.57 3.85 0.99
N ILE A 375 11.17 2.66 0.88
CA ILE A 375 11.23 1.70 1.99
C ILE A 375 12.65 1.22 2.26
N ALA A 376 12.89 0.83 3.50
CA ALA A 376 14.07 0.09 3.90
C ALA A 376 13.64 -1.15 4.68
N TYR A 377 14.13 -2.31 4.26
CA TYR A 377 13.63 -3.60 4.72
C TYR A 377 14.71 -4.68 4.68
N VAL A 378 14.42 -5.83 5.28
CA VAL A 378 15.21 -7.06 5.16
C VAL A 378 14.46 -8.03 4.26
N SER A 379 15.12 -8.60 3.25
CA SER A 379 14.50 -9.48 2.26
C SER A 379 14.29 -10.92 2.73
N ASP A 380 14.92 -11.31 3.82
CA ASP A 380 14.86 -12.68 4.34
C ASP A 380 13.54 -12.95 5.08
N ASP A 381 13.24 -14.24 5.29
CA ASP A 381 12.07 -14.71 6.04
C ASP A 381 12.32 -14.54 7.56
N VAL A 382 12.36 -13.29 8.00
CA VAL A 382 12.71 -12.88 9.37
C VAL A 382 11.65 -11.92 9.91
N SER A 383 11.15 -12.20 11.12
CA SER A 383 10.14 -11.37 11.79
C SER A 383 10.75 -10.31 12.70
N PHE A 384 10.76 -9.05 12.26
CA PHE A 384 11.25 -7.95 13.09
C PHE A 384 10.25 -7.46 14.14
N ALA A 385 9.00 -7.94 14.11
CA ALA A 385 7.98 -7.55 15.08
C ALA A 385 8.28 -8.02 16.52
N ASP A 386 9.35 -8.81 16.74
CA ASP A 386 9.81 -9.34 18.04
C ASP A 386 8.70 -10.09 18.81
N VAL A 387 7.82 -10.72 18.04
CA VAL A 387 6.67 -11.51 18.52
C VAL A 387 6.60 -12.88 17.84
N GLY A 388 7.25 -13.03 16.67
CA GLY A 388 7.23 -14.25 15.87
C GLY A 388 7.71 -15.47 16.66
N GLY A 389 8.85 -15.35 17.36
CA GLY A 389 9.45 -16.47 18.10
C GLY A 389 8.61 -17.05 19.24
N HIS A 390 7.48 -16.43 19.61
CA HIS A 390 6.53 -16.98 20.57
C HIS A 390 5.53 -17.95 19.92
N TYR A 391 5.24 -17.80 18.62
CA TYR A 391 4.15 -18.48 17.92
C TYR A 391 4.62 -19.34 16.74
N THR A 392 5.73 -18.97 16.09
CA THR A 392 6.27 -19.64 14.91
C THR A 392 7.75 -19.31 14.71
N ASP A 393 8.50 -20.24 14.12
CA ASP A 393 9.92 -20.04 13.76
C ASP A 393 10.11 -19.32 12.41
N ALA A 394 9.03 -18.85 11.78
CA ALA A 394 9.01 -18.20 10.46
C ALA A 394 8.32 -16.83 10.50
N ALA A 395 8.50 -15.99 9.47
CA ALA A 395 7.77 -14.72 9.38
C ALA A 395 6.25 -14.94 9.28
N LEU A 396 5.49 -13.99 9.83
CA LEU A 396 4.02 -14.03 9.84
C LEU A 396 3.42 -13.44 8.56
N SER A 397 4.17 -12.63 7.82
CA SER A 397 3.76 -12.01 6.57
C SER A 397 4.97 -11.72 5.68
N LEU A 398 4.70 -11.39 4.40
CA LEU A 398 5.72 -10.88 3.49
C LEU A 398 6.21 -9.47 3.87
N HIS A 399 5.57 -8.81 4.84
CA HIS A 399 5.83 -7.41 5.20
C HIS A 399 6.54 -7.29 6.56
N ASP A 400 6.91 -8.43 7.16
CA ASP A 400 7.57 -8.51 8.46
C ASP A 400 8.95 -7.84 8.46
N GLY A 401 9.64 -7.85 7.31
CA GLY A 401 10.97 -7.28 7.13
C GLY A 401 11.00 -5.75 6.98
N LEU A 402 9.85 -5.06 6.93
CA LEU A 402 9.81 -3.60 6.81
C LEU A 402 10.37 -2.94 8.07
N LEU A 403 11.39 -2.09 7.92
CA LEU A 403 12.05 -1.42 9.05
C LEU A 403 11.83 0.09 9.04
N TYR A 404 11.93 0.71 7.87
CA TYR A 404 11.77 2.15 7.69
C TYR A 404 10.98 2.47 6.44
N PHE A 405 10.34 3.64 6.42
CA PHE A 405 9.80 4.25 5.22
C PHE A 405 10.15 5.73 5.16
N ARG A 406 10.08 6.32 3.97
CA ARG A 406 10.25 7.75 3.73
C ARG A 406 9.18 8.23 2.76
N ILE A 407 8.44 9.26 3.15
CA ILE A 407 7.49 9.92 2.24
C ILE A 407 8.30 10.78 1.25
N ASN A 408 8.23 10.42 -0.03
CA ASN A 408 8.90 11.14 -1.13
C ASN A 408 7.97 12.22 -1.73
N ASN A 409 8.38 12.90 -2.80
CA ASN A 409 7.59 13.97 -3.40
C ASN A 409 6.20 13.50 -3.87
N TRP A 410 6.11 12.26 -4.36
CA TRP A 410 4.85 11.68 -4.81
C TRP A 410 3.92 11.39 -3.63
N GLY A 411 4.44 10.74 -2.58
CA GLY A 411 3.66 10.53 -1.36
C GLY A 411 3.24 11.81 -0.66
N ALA A 412 4.11 12.83 -0.63
CA ALA A 412 3.79 14.11 -0.02
C ALA A 412 2.58 14.79 -0.71
N PHE A 413 2.51 14.71 -2.05
CA PHE A 413 1.35 15.17 -2.80
C PHE A 413 0.10 14.32 -2.48
N LEU A 414 0.21 12.98 -2.53
CA LEU A 414 -0.93 12.08 -2.29
C LEU A 414 -1.49 12.14 -0.86
N LEU A 415 -0.65 12.49 0.11
CA LEU A 415 -1.02 12.63 1.52
C LEU A 415 -1.45 14.07 1.89
N GLY A 416 -1.57 14.97 0.91
CA GLY A 416 -2.01 16.36 1.11
C GLY A 416 -0.97 17.24 1.81
N GLN A 417 0.30 16.85 1.80
CA GLN A 417 1.42 17.60 2.39
C GLN A 417 2.10 18.55 1.38
N ALA A 418 1.78 18.42 0.09
CA ALA A 418 2.20 19.31 -0.99
C ALA A 418 1.02 19.60 -1.94
N ASP A 419 0.87 20.86 -2.36
CA ASP A 419 -0.23 21.30 -3.23
C ASP A 419 -0.15 20.77 -4.66
N SER A 420 1.05 20.39 -5.11
CA SER A 420 1.29 19.89 -6.47
C SER A 420 2.45 18.91 -6.49
N TYR A 421 2.39 17.92 -7.37
CA TYR A 421 3.49 16.98 -7.56
C TYR A 421 4.60 17.55 -8.46
N VAL A 422 5.83 17.53 -7.95
CA VAL A 422 7.06 17.79 -8.72
C VAL A 422 8.00 16.60 -8.57
N PRO A 423 8.35 15.89 -9.65
CA PRO A 423 9.15 14.68 -9.55
C PRO A 423 10.58 14.98 -9.07
N THR A 424 11.14 14.09 -8.26
CA THR A 424 12.55 14.21 -7.81
C THR A 424 13.51 14.14 -8.99
N VAL A 425 13.25 13.25 -9.95
CA VAL A 425 13.98 13.14 -11.21
C VAL A 425 13.04 13.57 -12.34
N PRO A 426 13.35 14.65 -13.07
CA PRO A 426 12.54 15.08 -14.21
C PRO A 426 12.42 13.95 -15.26
N PRO A 427 11.27 13.83 -15.95
CA PRO A 427 11.12 12.85 -17.02
C PRO A 427 12.19 13.05 -18.11
N THR A 428 12.79 11.96 -18.56
CA THR A 428 13.74 11.96 -19.68
C THR A 428 13.00 12.38 -20.96
N LYS A 429 13.60 13.29 -21.71
CA LYS A 429 13.17 13.66 -23.07
C LYS A 429 14.15 13.08 -24.07
N ASP A 430 13.81 13.18 -25.36
CA ASP A 430 14.68 12.72 -26.44
C ASP A 430 15.07 11.23 -26.28
N LEU A 431 14.06 10.37 -26.13
CA LEU A 431 14.26 8.93 -25.94
C LEU A 431 14.83 8.24 -27.19
N PHE A 432 14.51 8.78 -28.38
CA PHE A 432 14.92 8.21 -29.66
C PHE A 432 15.02 9.26 -30.77
N THR A 433 15.67 8.88 -31.88
CA THR A 433 15.60 9.59 -33.16
C THR A 433 14.71 8.82 -34.13
N ILE A 434 14.08 9.53 -35.09
CA ILE A 434 13.29 8.92 -36.17
C ILE A 434 13.81 9.47 -37.49
N ASP A 435 14.11 8.58 -38.44
CA ASP A 435 14.55 8.97 -39.79
C ASP A 435 13.40 8.97 -40.82
N GLU A 436 13.69 9.44 -42.03
CA GLU A 436 12.72 9.49 -43.13
C GLU A 436 12.26 8.09 -43.60
N ALA A 437 13.05 7.04 -43.30
CA ALA A 437 12.69 5.65 -43.55
C ALA A 437 11.80 5.06 -42.44
N ARG A 438 11.40 5.88 -41.46
CA ARG A 438 10.61 5.50 -40.29
C ARG A 438 11.32 4.51 -39.35
N GLN A 439 12.65 4.50 -39.36
CA GLN A 439 13.42 3.78 -38.34
C GLN A 439 13.52 4.64 -37.09
N VAL A 440 13.22 4.03 -35.95
CA VAL A 440 13.38 4.59 -34.62
C VAL A 440 14.68 4.05 -34.03
N ARG A 441 15.61 4.93 -33.65
CA ARG A 441 16.88 4.56 -33.01
C ARG A 441 16.91 5.10 -31.59
N LEU A 442 17.03 4.19 -30.62
CA LEU A 442 17.07 4.55 -29.21
C LEU A 442 18.32 5.36 -28.89
N LEU A 443 18.16 6.40 -28.06
CA LEU A 443 19.25 7.21 -27.53
C LEU A 443 19.72 6.73 -26.16
N ASP A 444 18.83 6.09 -25.40
CA ASP A 444 19.11 5.43 -24.13
C ASP A 444 18.16 4.23 -23.93
N ASN A 445 18.33 3.49 -22.83
CA ASN A 445 17.41 2.45 -22.41
C ASN A 445 16.04 3.03 -22.05
N LEU A 446 15.00 2.50 -22.69
CA LEU A 446 13.62 2.83 -22.36
C LEU A 446 13.20 2.21 -21.03
N LEU A 447 12.36 2.95 -20.28
CA LEU A 447 11.61 2.39 -19.18
C LEU A 447 10.64 1.31 -19.70
N PRO A 448 10.24 0.32 -18.87
CA PRO A 448 9.37 -0.76 -19.34
C PRO A 448 8.06 -0.30 -19.98
N ASN A 449 7.38 0.70 -19.42
CA ASN A 449 6.16 1.27 -20.01
C ASN A 449 6.41 1.94 -21.36
N GLU A 450 7.53 2.65 -21.52
CA GLU A 450 7.92 3.31 -22.78
C GLU A 450 8.25 2.27 -23.85
N ARG A 451 8.93 1.18 -23.47
CA ARG A 451 9.22 0.04 -24.35
C ARG A 451 7.94 -0.63 -24.83
N LEU A 452 7.02 -0.96 -23.93
CA LEU A 452 5.74 -1.59 -24.28
C LEU A 452 4.91 -0.71 -25.22
N LEU A 453 4.97 0.62 -25.05
CA LEU A 453 4.28 1.57 -25.92
C LEU A 453 4.96 1.68 -27.30
N LEU A 454 6.29 1.66 -27.36
CA LEU A 454 7.03 1.67 -28.63
C LEU A 454 6.79 0.37 -29.43
N GLU A 455 6.84 -0.78 -28.77
CA GLU A 455 6.66 -2.10 -29.40
C GLU A 455 5.24 -2.33 -29.93
N LEU A 456 4.26 -1.58 -29.43
CA LEU A 456 2.89 -1.57 -29.92
C LEU A 456 2.76 -1.03 -31.36
N ILE A 457 3.69 -0.16 -31.78
CA ILE A 457 3.65 0.53 -33.08
C ILE A 457 4.90 0.28 -33.94
N THR A 458 5.82 -0.56 -33.47
CA THR A 458 7.07 -0.87 -34.16
C THR A 458 7.43 -2.36 -34.15
N GLU A 459 8.21 -2.79 -35.14
CA GLU A 459 8.92 -4.06 -35.12
C GLU A 459 10.40 -3.87 -34.73
N PRO A 460 10.96 -4.71 -33.85
CA PRO A 460 12.39 -4.64 -33.53
C PRO A 460 13.22 -5.09 -34.74
N VAL A 461 14.20 -4.26 -35.13
CA VAL A 461 15.21 -4.59 -36.14
C VAL A 461 16.46 -5.16 -35.45
N ASN A 462 16.84 -4.56 -34.33
CA ASN A 462 17.90 -5.01 -33.42
C ASN A 462 17.66 -4.41 -32.02
N GLU A 463 18.59 -4.59 -31.09
CA GLU A 463 18.46 -4.15 -29.68
C GLU A 463 18.20 -2.65 -29.48
N THR A 464 18.61 -1.80 -30.43
CA THR A 464 18.51 -0.33 -30.31
C THR A 464 17.76 0.32 -31.48
N THR A 465 17.28 -0.47 -32.44
CA THR A 465 16.64 0.02 -33.66
C THR A 465 15.32 -0.70 -33.87
N TYR A 466 14.27 0.08 -34.09
CA TYR A 466 12.93 -0.37 -34.37
C TYR A 466 12.44 0.22 -35.70
N GLN A 467 11.48 -0.42 -36.35
CA GLN A 467 10.85 0.05 -37.57
C GLN A 467 9.38 0.35 -37.29
N LEU A 468 8.91 1.57 -37.54
CA LEU A 468 7.47 1.86 -37.46
C LEU A 468 6.73 1.00 -38.49
N ASP A 469 5.70 0.31 -38.00
CA ASP A 469 4.95 -0.67 -38.76
C ASP A 469 3.46 -0.29 -38.83
N VAL A 470 2.94 -0.28 -40.07
CA VAL A 470 1.56 0.12 -40.35
C VAL A 470 0.57 -0.89 -39.77
N VAL A 471 0.87 -2.18 -39.87
CA VAL A 471 -0.03 -3.23 -39.41
C VAL A 471 -0.15 -3.16 -37.89
N LYS A 472 0.98 -3.10 -37.17
CA LYS A 472 1.00 -2.96 -35.71
C LYS A 472 0.25 -1.73 -35.23
N LEU A 473 0.52 -0.56 -35.81
CA LEU A 473 -0.17 0.68 -35.45
C LEU A 473 -1.68 0.57 -35.67
N LEU A 474 -2.14 0.05 -36.82
CA LEU A 474 -3.57 -0.10 -37.10
C LEU A 474 -4.21 -1.20 -36.24
N THR A 475 -3.50 -2.29 -35.94
CA THR A 475 -3.95 -3.34 -35.02
C THR A 475 -4.11 -2.79 -33.60
N ALA A 476 -3.19 -1.93 -33.14
CA ALA A 476 -3.31 -1.26 -31.85
C ALA A 476 -4.58 -0.40 -31.80
N VAL A 477 -4.85 0.39 -32.84
CA VAL A 477 -6.06 1.21 -32.94
C VAL A 477 -7.33 0.34 -33.01
N GLU A 478 -7.30 -0.77 -33.76
CA GLU A 478 -8.41 -1.75 -33.81
C GLU A 478 -8.71 -2.35 -32.43
N GLN A 479 -7.67 -2.57 -31.62
CA GLN A 479 -7.78 -3.04 -30.23
C GLN A 479 -8.23 -1.95 -29.24
N GLY A 480 -8.46 -0.72 -29.72
CA GLY A 480 -9.05 0.38 -28.95
C GLY A 480 -8.05 1.42 -28.46
N GLN A 481 -6.81 1.42 -28.96
CA GLN A 481 -5.82 2.48 -28.71
C GLN A 481 -6.19 3.76 -29.45
N ASN A 482 -5.85 4.90 -28.85
CA ASN A 482 -6.05 6.20 -29.49
C ASN A 482 -4.85 6.53 -30.39
N LEU A 483 -5.08 6.78 -31.69
CA LEU A 483 -4.03 7.16 -32.63
C LEU A 483 -3.30 8.44 -32.23
N ASP A 484 -4.03 9.42 -31.69
CA ASP A 484 -3.46 10.71 -31.27
C ASP A 484 -2.48 10.48 -30.11
N TYR A 485 -2.84 9.64 -29.15
CA TYR A 485 -1.94 9.25 -28.05
C TYR A 485 -0.65 8.59 -28.54
N LEU A 486 -0.74 7.67 -29.52
CA LEU A 486 0.43 7.01 -30.10
C LEU A 486 1.30 8.00 -30.89
N THR A 487 0.67 8.97 -31.56
CA THR A 487 1.35 10.03 -32.31
C THR A 487 2.06 10.99 -31.36
N ASP A 488 1.40 11.40 -30.29
CA ASP A 488 1.93 12.30 -29.25
C ASP A 488 3.13 11.69 -28.53
N PHE A 489 3.11 10.37 -28.29
CA PHE A 489 4.26 9.64 -27.76
C PHE A 489 5.48 9.77 -28.67
N LEU A 490 5.32 9.59 -29.99
CA LEU A 490 6.42 9.74 -30.94
C LEU A 490 6.91 11.20 -31.00
N SER A 491 6.01 12.17 -31.09
CA SER A 491 6.39 13.57 -31.27
C SER A 491 6.98 14.20 -30.01
N SER A 492 6.58 13.76 -28.81
CA SER A 492 7.04 14.32 -27.55
C SER A 492 8.39 13.74 -27.09
N ASN A 493 8.76 12.57 -27.60
CA ASN A 493 9.96 11.83 -27.19
C ASN A 493 11.03 11.73 -28.30
N VAL A 494 10.75 12.21 -29.51
CA VAL A 494 11.77 12.30 -30.56
C VAL A 494 12.74 13.43 -30.29
N GLN A 495 14.03 13.17 -30.46
CA GLN A 495 15.04 14.22 -30.44
C GLN A 495 14.84 15.18 -31.61
N GLY A 496 14.54 16.44 -31.30
CA GLY A 496 14.28 17.48 -32.30
C GLY A 496 12.84 17.47 -32.80
N GLN A 497 12.64 17.55 -34.12
CA GLN A 497 11.32 17.56 -34.73
C GLN A 497 11.05 16.25 -35.46
N LEU A 498 9.80 15.79 -35.40
CA LEU A 498 9.36 14.63 -36.18
C LEU A 498 9.56 14.90 -37.68
N PRO A 499 10.21 14.00 -38.46
CA PRO A 499 10.39 14.23 -39.89
C PRO A 499 9.06 14.43 -40.61
N VAL A 500 9.03 15.36 -41.57
CA VAL A 500 7.81 15.72 -42.31
C VAL A 500 7.17 14.51 -42.99
N SER A 501 7.99 13.60 -43.52
CA SER A 501 7.51 12.36 -44.15
C SER A 501 6.78 11.45 -43.16
N VAL A 502 7.25 11.35 -41.93
CA VAL A 502 6.64 10.56 -40.85
C VAL A 502 5.34 11.21 -40.38
N ALA A 503 5.34 12.54 -40.20
CA ALA A 503 4.15 13.28 -39.82
C ALA A 503 3.02 13.15 -40.88
N GLN A 504 3.37 13.26 -42.17
CA GLN A 504 2.42 13.06 -43.27
C GLN A 504 1.90 11.62 -43.32
N TRP A 505 2.77 10.63 -43.05
CA TRP A 505 2.37 9.23 -42.97
C TRP A 505 1.35 8.98 -41.84
N LEU A 506 1.57 9.51 -40.64
CA LEU A 506 0.62 9.42 -39.53
C LEU A 506 -0.71 10.11 -39.85
N ALA A 507 -0.65 11.33 -40.42
CA ALA A 507 -1.86 12.06 -40.82
C ALA A 507 -2.67 11.30 -41.88
N GLN A 508 -2.00 10.67 -42.85
CA GLN A 508 -2.67 9.87 -43.87
C GLN A 508 -3.34 8.62 -43.26
N LEU A 509 -2.69 7.96 -42.30
CA LEU A 509 -3.30 6.85 -41.57
C LEU A 509 -4.55 7.32 -40.80
N GLY A 510 -4.47 8.47 -40.13
CA GLY A 510 -5.61 9.09 -39.46
C GLY A 510 -6.79 9.35 -40.39
N GLN A 511 -6.54 9.88 -41.60
CA GLN A 511 -7.60 10.07 -42.60
C GLN A 511 -8.22 8.75 -43.08
N ASN A 512 -7.43 7.67 -43.09
CA ASN A 512 -7.89 6.35 -43.52
C ASN A 512 -8.70 5.62 -42.43
N LEU A 513 -8.57 6.01 -41.15
CA LEU A 513 -9.34 5.43 -40.03
C LEU A 513 -10.83 5.72 -40.22
N GLY A 514 -11.56 4.74 -40.75
CA GLY A 514 -12.98 4.83 -41.03
C GLY A 514 -13.36 5.05 -42.50
N ALA A 515 -12.38 5.05 -43.41
CA ALA A 515 -12.64 4.99 -44.85
C ALA A 515 -13.39 3.70 -45.26
N VAL A 516 -13.20 2.62 -44.48
CA VAL A 516 -13.92 1.35 -44.63
C VAL A 516 -14.70 1.07 -43.35
N LYS A 517 -15.97 0.66 -43.48
CA LYS A 517 -16.85 0.34 -42.36
C LYS A 517 -17.57 -0.98 -42.61
N VAL A 518 -17.76 -1.76 -41.55
CA VAL A 518 -18.58 -2.97 -41.59
C VAL A 518 -20.04 -2.58 -41.72
N GLY A 519 -20.67 -2.97 -42.83
CA GLY A 519 -22.10 -2.81 -43.06
C GLY A 519 -22.94 -3.89 -42.40
N GLU A 520 -24.25 -3.86 -42.61
CA GLU A 520 -25.16 -4.89 -42.10
C GLU A 520 -24.91 -6.26 -42.76
N THR A 521 -25.07 -7.35 -41.99
CA THR A 521 -24.95 -8.71 -42.53
C THR A 521 -26.08 -9.01 -43.52
N ALA A 522 -25.71 -9.48 -44.71
CA ALA A 522 -26.63 -9.96 -45.74
C ALA A 522 -26.32 -11.42 -46.11
N VAL A 523 -27.37 -12.15 -46.46
CA VAL A 523 -27.31 -13.50 -47.03
C VAL A 523 -27.44 -13.38 -48.55
N LEU A 524 -26.50 -14.00 -49.25
CA LEU A 524 -26.48 -14.08 -50.70
C LEU A 524 -27.30 -15.29 -51.13
N ILE A 525 -28.42 -15.05 -51.82
CA ILE A 525 -29.35 -16.08 -52.25
C ILE A 525 -29.19 -16.30 -53.76
N GLN A 526 -28.83 -17.53 -54.12
CA GLN A 526 -28.73 -17.95 -55.50
C GLN A 526 -30.08 -18.39 -56.05
N ILE A 527 -30.37 -17.91 -57.24
CA ILE A 527 -31.60 -18.16 -57.98
C ILE A 527 -31.25 -19.09 -59.15
N LYS A 528 -31.88 -20.27 -59.19
CA LYS A 528 -31.62 -21.27 -60.23
C LYS A 528 -32.16 -20.84 -61.59
N ASP A 529 -33.35 -20.23 -61.59
CA ASP A 529 -34.03 -19.75 -62.79
C ASP A 529 -34.02 -18.21 -62.82
N PRO A 530 -33.33 -17.56 -63.78
CA PRO A 530 -33.30 -16.11 -63.91
C PRO A 530 -34.68 -15.45 -63.97
N ALA A 531 -35.72 -16.14 -64.48
CA ALA A 531 -37.08 -15.60 -64.53
C ALA A 531 -37.68 -15.35 -63.12
N LEU A 532 -37.17 -16.04 -62.10
CA LEU A 532 -37.58 -15.83 -60.71
C LEU A 532 -37.12 -14.46 -60.19
N LEU A 533 -36.06 -13.87 -60.74
CA LEU A 533 -35.62 -12.52 -60.36
C LEU A 533 -36.66 -11.46 -60.72
N ASP A 534 -37.30 -11.58 -61.89
CA ASP A 534 -38.36 -10.67 -62.31
C ASP A 534 -39.56 -10.76 -61.37
N LEU A 535 -39.90 -11.97 -60.93
CA LEU A 535 -40.96 -12.20 -59.93
C LEU A 535 -40.61 -11.57 -58.56
N LEU A 536 -39.35 -11.69 -58.12
CA LEU A 536 -38.89 -11.05 -56.87
C LEU A 536 -38.99 -9.53 -56.93
N GLN A 537 -38.73 -8.92 -58.09
CA GLN A 537 -38.78 -7.47 -58.28
C GLN A 537 -40.21 -6.94 -58.45
N GLN A 538 -41.12 -7.73 -59.04
CA GLN A 538 -42.52 -7.34 -59.23
C GLN A 538 -43.35 -7.52 -57.95
N ASP A 539 -42.98 -8.43 -57.05
CA ASP A 539 -43.65 -8.58 -55.77
C ASP A 539 -43.31 -7.42 -54.82
N SER A 540 -44.34 -6.60 -54.52
CA SER A 540 -44.22 -5.39 -53.69
C SER A 540 -43.66 -5.61 -52.27
N GLN A 541 -43.67 -6.86 -51.77
CA GLN A 541 -43.09 -7.20 -50.46
C GLN A 541 -41.66 -7.72 -50.62
N LEU A 542 -41.39 -8.66 -51.53
CA LEU A 542 -40.05 -9.22 -51.76
C LEU A 542 -39.06 -8.16 -52.25
N ALA A 543 -39.49 -7.25 -53.14
CA ALA A 543 -38.65 -6.16 -53.63
C ALA A 543 -38.15 -5.22 -52.52
N LYS A 544 -38.86 -5.14 -51.38
CA LYS A 544 -38.42 -4.36 -50.19
C LYS A 544 -37.51 -5.18 -49.26
N LEU A 545 -37.50 -6.49 -49.42
CA LEU A 545 -36.78 -7.44 -48.55
C LEU A 545 -35.45 -7.88 -49.15
N CYS A 546 -35.25 -7.75 -50.46
CA CYS A 546 -34.02 -8.11 -51.16
C CYS A 546 -33.53 -7.01 -52.11
N GLU A 547 -32.23 -6.98 -52.37
CA GLU A 547 -31.62 -6.18 -53.43
C GLU A 547 -31.02 -7.08 -54.51
N PRO A 548 -31.26 -6.84 -55.80
CA PRO A 548 -30.64 -7.62 -56.86
C PRO A 548 -29.13 -7.35 -56.91
N HIS A 549 -28.34 -8.42 -56.91
CA HIS A 549 -26.88 -8.33 -57.03
C HIS A 549 -26.42 -8.63 -58.46
N ASN A 550 -27.01 -9.65 -59.09
CA ASN A 550 -26.83 -9.97 -60.50
C ASN A 550 -28.04 -10.78 -61.01
N SER A 551 -28.00 -11.22 -62.28
CA SER A 551 -29.11 -11.93 -62.94
C SER A 551 -29.50 -13.28 -62.32
N LYS A 552 -28.73 -13.79 -61.35
CA LYS A 552 -29.01 -15.05 -60.64
C LYS A 552 -28.86 -14.94 -59.13
N THR A 553 -28.76 -13.73 -58.59
CA THR A 553 -28.41 -13.53 -57.19
C THR A 553 -29.11 -12.33 -56.60
N VAL A 554 -29.71 -12.51 -55.42
CA VAL A 554 -30.24 -11.42 -54.59
C VAL A 554 -29.57 -11.41 -53.23
N LEU A 555 -29.39 -10.21 -52.69
CA LEU A 555 -28.91 -9.97 -51.33
C LEU A 555 -30.11 -9.74 -50.43
N VAL A 556 -30.16 -10.44 -49.30
CA VAL A 556 -31.20 -10.28 -48.29
C VAL A 556 -30.54 -10.02 -46.95
N LEU A 557 -30.78 -8.85 -46.35
CA LEU A 557 -30.29 -8.56 -45.00
C LEU A 557 -30.73 -9.67 -44.04
N SER A 558 -29.84 -10.16 -43.18
CA SER A 558 -30.12 -11.28 -42.27
C SER A 558 -31.36 -11.04 -41.42
N LYS A 559 -31.58 -9.80 -40.97
CA LYS A 559 -32.79 -9.38 -40.22
C LYS A 559 -34.10 -9.48 -41.03
N ARG A 560 -34.03 -9.48 -42.36
CA ARG A 560 -35.17 -9.59 -43.30
C ARG A 560 -35.37 -11.01 -43.83
N LEU A 561 -34.43 -11.93 -43.60
CA LEU A 561 -34.43 -13.27 -44.19
C LEU A 561 -35.67 -14.10 -43.85
N THR A 562 -36.15 -14.05 -42.60
CA THR A 562 -37.35 -14.80 -42.19
C THR A 562 -38.60 -14.32 -42.94
N ARG A 563 -38.76 -13.00 -43.11
CA ARG A 563 -39.88 -12.42 -43.87
C ARG A 563 -39.78 -12.77 -45.35
N PHE A 564 -38.56 -12.71 -45.90
CA PHE A 564 -38.28 -13.10 -47.28
C PHE A 564 -38.66 -14.58 -47.53
N ARG A 565 -38.26 -15.49 -46.63
CA ARG A 565 -38.62 -16.91 -46.67
C ARG A 565 -40.13 -17.14 -46.58
N SER A 566 -40.82 -16.43 -45.68
CA SER A 566 -42.27 -16.55 -45.54
C SER A 566 -42.97 -16.16 -46.83
N ARG A 567 -42.59 -15.01 -47.39
CA ARG A 567 -43.20 -14.50 -48.61
C ARG A 567 -42.89 -15.37 -49.84
N LEU A 568 -41.67 -15.94 -49.93
CA LEU A 568 -41.36 -16.93 -50.95
C LEU A 568 -42.25 -18.17 -50.84
N LYS A 569 -42.47 -18.69 -49.62
CA LYS A 569 -43.35 -19.85 -49.39
C LYS A 569 -44.80 -19.57 -49.80
N GLU A 570 -45.31 -18.37 -49.50
CA GLU A 570 -46.64 -17.92 -49.95
C GLU A 570 -46.78 -17.92 -51.48
N LEU A 571 -45.69 -17.65 -52.21
CA LEU A 571 -45.63 -17.69 -53.68
C LEU A 571 -45.28 -19.08 -54.24
N GLY A 572 -45.20 -20.11 -53.39
CA GLY A 572 -44.92 -21.49 -53.80
C GLY A 572 -43.45 -21.84 -53.98
N TYR A 573 -42.52 -20.96 -53.57
CA TYR A 573 -41.08 -21.18 -53.66
C TYR A 573 -40.48 -21.54 -52.30
N LEU A 574 -39.56 -22.50 -52.28
CA LEU A 574 -38.82 -22.85 -51.08
C LEU A 574 -37.35 -22.44 -51.24
N LEU A 575 -36.89 -21.59 -50.32
CA LEU A 575 -35.48 -21.33 -50.12
C LEU A 575 -34.91 -22.47 -49.26
N ALA A 576 -34.29 -23.46 -49.92
CA ALA A 576 -33.68 -24.63 -49.30
C ALA A 576 -32.46 -24.28 -48.43
#